data_AF-A0A1H6DPM6-F1
#
_entry.id   AF-A0A1H6DPM6-F1
#
_cell.length_a   1.000
_cell.length_b   1.000
_cell.length_c   1.000
_cell.angle_alpha   90.00
_cell.angle_beta   90.00
_cell.angle_gamma   90.00
#
_symmetry.space_group_name_H-M   'P 1'
#
loop_
_entity.id
_entity.type
_entity.pdbx_description
1 polymer ?
#
loop_
_entity_poly.entity_id
_entity_poly.type
_entity_poly.pdbx_seq_one_letter_code
_entity_poly.pdbx_strand_id
1 'polypeptide(L)'
;MADRELKLNSLGRYSKESPLYILEEHGHCEVPAGCGGVVLRWRNPQAGVPFTMWLYTGGTCELRLDGAVPPSSRPLVPFGEHVLTFTMTEVDPAFMVLMFAAGHRPDAARDLRRSAPEASEVTLVSEAEGSWRYTFTEPDGDAWMFPGFDDSGWSPMVRQEDRLPLPEGQTWDPASYKLNRLAGFGATGLGVQGRGERVWIRKVFTIPGPGEEA
;
A
#
# COMPACT_ATOMS: atom_id res chain seq x y z
N MET A 1 48.57 16.77 -10.62
CA MET A 1 47.86 15.55 -10.16
C MET A 1 46.72 15.98 -9.25
N ALA A 2 45.55 16.33 -9.78
CA ALA A 2 44.46 16.85 -8.93
C ALA A 2 43.02 16.63 -9.44
N ASP A 3 42.78 15.97 -10.57
CA ASP A 3 41.43 15.94 -11.17
C ASP A 3 40.96 14.53 -11.62
N ARG A 4 41.68 13.50 -11.19
CA ARG A 4 41.44 12.10 -11.62
C ARG A 4 40.91 11.17 -10.54
N GLU A 5 40.87 11.60 -9.29
CA GLU A 5 40.55 10.73 -8.14
C GLU A 5 39.06 10.74 -7.71
N LEU A 6 38.25 11.73 -8.10
CA LEU A 6 36.84 11.83 -7.71
C LEU A 6 35.82 11.46 -8.81
N LYS A 7 36.27 10.91 -9.94
CA LYS A 7 35.38 10.40 -11.02
C LYS A 7 35.07 8.90 -10.93
N LEU A 8 35.40 8.24 -9.82
CA LEU A 8 35.10 6.81 -9.63
C LEU A 8 33.62 6.55 -9.31
N ASN A 9 32.90 7.53 -8.77
CA ASN A 9 31.48 7.40 -8.38
C ASN A 9 30.53 8.23 -9.26
N SER A 10 30.91 8.54 -10.52
CA SER A 10 29.95 9.16 -11.44
C SER A 10 28.94 8.12 -11.93
N LEU A 11 27.69 8.25 -11.49
CA LEU A 11 26.54 7.37 -11.84
C LEU A 11 26.35 7.12 -13.35
N GLY A 12 26.94 7.97 -14.21
CA GLY A 12 26.89 7.82 -15.67
C GLY A 12 27.55 6.53 -16.22
N ARG A 13 28.27 5.74 -15.41
CA ARG A 13 28.91 4.48 -15.87
C ARG A 13 28.02 3.25 -15.79
N TYR A 14 26.86 3.33 -15.15
CA TYR A 14 25.95 2.18 -14.96
C TYR A 14 24.56 2.48 -15.48
N SER A 15 24.47 3.00 -16.71
CA SER A 15 23.23 3.00 -17.48
C SER A 15 22.99 1.58 -17.97
N LYS A 16 22.17 0.81 -17.25
CA LYS A 16 21.67 -0.47 -17.76
C LYS A 16 20.26 -0.24 -18.29
N GLU A 17 20.07 -0.52 -19.57
CA GLU A 17 18.78 -0.41 -20.25
C GLU A 17 18.36 -1.79 -20.76
N SER A 18 17.06 -2.03 -20.80
CA SER A 18 16.49 -3.23 -21.37
C SER A 18 15.20 -2.85 -22.11
N PRO A 19 14.95 -3.38 -23.31
CA PRO A 19 13.67 -3.18 -23.99
C PRO A 19 12.53 -4.01 -23.37
N LEU A 20 12.84 -4.96 -22.49
CA LEU A 20 11.87 -5.89 -21.91
C LEU A 20 11.63 -5.66 -20.42
N TYR A 21 12.58 -5.03 -19.73
CA TYR A 21 12.56 -4.89 -18.28
C TYR A 21 12.79 -3.45 -17.86
N ILE A 22 12.17 -3.06 -16.75
CA ILE A 22 12.37 -1.76 -16.12
C ILE A 22 13.34 -1.95 -14.96
N LEU A 23 14.43 -1.18 -14.95
CA LEU A 23 15.30 -1.09 -13.80
C LEU A 23 14.69 -0.09 -12.81
N GLU A 24 14.38 -0.56 -11.60
CA GLU A 24 13.84 0.30 -10.55
C GLU A 24 14.57 0.13 -9.23
N GLU A 25 14.48 1.16 -8.39
CA GLU A 25 14.85 1.07 -6.99
C GLU A 25 13.87 0.15 -6.26
N HIS A 26 14.43 -0.87 -5.63
CA HIS A 26 13.72 -1.84 -4.82
C HIS A 26 13.75 -1.47 -3.33
N GLY A 27 14.84 -0.88 -2.86
CA GLY A 27 15.00 -0.45 -1.48
C GLY A 27 16.39 0.13 -1.21
N HIS A 28 16.69 0.35 0.07
CA HIS A 28 17.98 0.84 0.51
C HIS A 28 18.62 -0.16 1.47
N CYS A 29 19.94 -0.29 1.39
CA CYS A 29 20.69 -0.93 2.46
C CYS A 29 21.35 0.15 3.31
N GLU A 30 21.01 0.20 4.60
CA GLU A 30 21.86 0.86 5.58
C GLU A 30 23.00 -0.10 5.91
N VAL A 31 24.17 0.16 5.34
CA VAL A 31 25.41 -0.52 5.74
C VAL A 31 25.92 0.18 7.01
N PRO A 32 26.43 -0.53 8.04
CA PRO A 32 26.81 0.05 9.33
C PRO A 32 27.79 1.24 9.32
N ALA A 33 28.40 1.54 8.16
CA ALA A 33 29.34 2.63 7.95
C ALA A 33 28.74 3.89 7.28
N GLY A 34 27.41 3.99 7.12
CA GLY A 34 26.76 5.20 6.59
C GLY A 34 26.86 5.39 5.08
N CYS A 35 27.31 4.39 4.33
CA CYS A 35 27.24 4.37 2.87
C CYS A 35 25.84 3.91 2.46
N GLY A 36 24.89 4.83 2.32
CA GLY A 36 23.55 4.53 1.83
C GLY A 36 23.61 3.97 0.41
N GLY A 37 23.37 2.66 0.26
CA GLY A 37 23.29 1.99 -1.02
C GLY A 37 21.84 1.85 -1.48
N VAL A 38 21.60 1.94 -2.79
CA VAL A 38 20.31 1.59 -3.39
C VAL A 38 20.39 0.17 -3.95
N VAL A 39 19.37 -0.62 -3.64
CA VAL A 39 19.15 -1.93 -4.26
C VAL A 39 18.32 -1.70 -5.52
N LEU A 40 18.87 -2.00 -6.69
CA LEU A 40 18.14 -1.97 -7.96
C LEU A 40 17.63 -3.37 -8.29
N ARG A 41 16.46 -3.45 -8.93
CA ARG A 41 15.92 -4.70 -9.51
C ARG A 41 15.43 -4.48 -10.93
N TRP A 42 15.56 -5.53 -11.75
CA TRP A 42 14.83 -5.62 -13.01
C TRP A 42 13.42 -6.11 -12.75
N ARG A 43 12.43 -5.40 -13.30
CA ARG A 43 11.01 -5.74 -13.21
C ARG A 43 10.47 -6.03 -14.60
N ASN A 44 9.70 -7.10 -14.73
CA ASN A 44 8.88 -7.34 -15.92
C ASN A 44 7.64 -6.43 -15.88
N PRO A 45 7.48 -5.45 -16.79
CA PRO A 45 6.31 -4.58 -16.81
C PRO A 45 5.00 -5.33 -17.09
N GLN A 46 5.08 -6.51 -17.72
CA GLN A 46 3.93 -7.34 -18.04
C GLN A 46 3.46 -8.22 -16.86
N ALA A 47 4.23 -8.26 -15.77
CA ALA A 47 3.92 -9.12 -14.62
C ALA A 47 3.02 -8.44 -13.57
N GLY A 48 2.71 -7.15 -13.72
CA GLY A 48 1.90 -6.39 -12.77
C GLY A 48 2.46 -5.00 -12.47
N VAL A 49 2.01 -4.39 -11.37
CA VAL A 49 2.41 -3.04 -10.92
C VAL A 49 3.02 -3.07 -9.52
N PRO A 50 4.10 -2.30 -9.25
CA PRO A 50 4.64 -2.18 -7.91
C PRO A 50 3.77 -1.21 -7.09
N PHE A 51 3.10 -1.75 -6.07
CA PHE A 51 2.02 -1.09 -5.34
C PHE A 51 2.51 -0.61 -3.98
N THR A 52 2.77 0.68 -3.81
CA THR A 52 3.21 1.21 -2.52
C THR A 52 2.02 1.36 -1.57
N MET A 53 2.04 0.67 -0.44
CA MET A 53 0.94 0.65 0.53
C MET A 53 1.23 1.55 1.74
N TRP A 54 0.24 2.36 2.10
CA TRP A 54 0.20 3.19 3.29
C TRP A 54 -1.04 2.82 4.10
N LEU A 55 -0.88 2.71 5.41
CA LEU A 55 -1.93 2.21 6.29
C LEU A 55 -1.87 2.89 7.65
N TYR A 56 -3.00 3.39 8.12
CA TYR A 56 -3.25 3.69 9.53
C TYR A 56 -4.40 2.80 10.03
N THR A 57 -4.27 2.32 11.25
CA THR A 57 -5.28 1.47 11.91
C THR A 57 -5.55 1.96 13.32
N GLY A 58 -6.81 1.90 13.74
CA GLY A 58 -7.24 2.22 15.11
C GLY A 58 -6.99 1.11 16.13
N GLY A 59 -6.38 -0.01 15.72
CA GLY A 59 -6.06 -1.17 16.54
C GLY A 59 -4.98 -2.04 15.91
N THR A 60 -4.70 -3.18 16.54
CA THR A 60 -3.77 -4.19 16.02
C THR A 60 -4.33 -4.78 14.72
N CYS A 61 -3.48 -4.95 13.69
CA CYS A 61 -3.93 -5.29 12.34
C CYS A 61 -2.99 -6.29 11.64
N GLU A 62 -3.58 -7.33 11.06
CA GLU A 62 -2.94 -8.22 10.08
C GLU A 62 -3.46 -7.89 8.68
N LEU A 63 -2.57 -7.45 7.78
CA LEU A 63 -2.87 -7.17 6.38
C LEU A 63 -2.49 -8.37 5.50
N ARG A 64 -3.39 -8.77 4.60
CA ARG A 64 -3.13 -9.76 3.55
C ARG A 64 -3.57 -9.26 2.19
N LEU A 65 -2.86 -9.70 1.16
CA LEU A 65 -3.19 -9.52 -0.25
C LEU A 65 -3.31 -10.92 -0.86
N ASP A 66 -4.49 -11.25 -1.37
CA ASP A 66 -4.82 -12.57 -1.94
C ASP A 66 -4.43 -13.73 -1.00
N GLY A 67 -4.80 -13.59 0.28
CA GLY A 67 -4.51 -14.56 1.34
C GLY A 67 -3.08 -14.58 1.89
N ALA A 68 -2.13 -13.89 1.24
CA ALA A 68 -0.73 -13.86 1.65
C ALA A 68 -0.36 -12.56 2.36
N VAL A 69 0.59 -12.62 3.31
CA VAL A 69 1.20 -11.41 3.88
C VAL A 69 2.05 -10.76 2.79
N PRO A 70 1.86 -9.46 2.47
CA PRO A 70 2.69 -8.78 1.48
C PRO A 70 4.18 -8.87 1.85
N PRO A 71 5.07 -9.29 0.93
CA PRO A 71 6.49 -9.51 1.24
C PRO A 71 7.26 -8.20 1.50
N SER A 72 6.65 -7.04 1.23
CA SER A 72 7.21 -5.72 1.48
C SER A 72 6.08 -4.67 1.48
N SER A 73 6.42 -3.41 1.74
CA SER A 73 5.49 -2.27 1.58
C SER A 73 5.24 -1.87 0.12
N ARG A 74 5.96 -2.47 -0.83
CA ARG A 74 5.83 -2.22 -2.27
C ARG A 74 5.82 -3.54 -3.08
N PRO A 75 4.88 -4.46 -2.80
CA PRO A 75 4.77 -5.71 -3.55
C PRO A 75 4.52 -5.45 -5.03
N LEU A 76 4.94 -6.40 -5.87
CA LEU A 76 4.49 -6.46 -7.26
C LEU A 76 3.14 -7.17 -7.27
N VAL A 77 2.09 -6.45 -7.63
CA VAL A 77 0.74 -7.02 -7.70
C VAL A 77 0.41 -7.28 -9.17
N PRO A 78 0.03 -8.52 -9.56
CA PRO A 78 -0.35 -8.83 -10.94
C PRO A 78 -1.47 -7.95 -11.50
N PHE A 79 -1.73 -8.07 -12.79
CA PHE A 79 -2.94 -7.52 -13.39
C PHE A 79 -4.13 -8.45 -13.09
N GLY A 80 -5.33 -7.88 -12.97
CA GLY A 80 -6.56 -8.61 -12.70
C GLY A 80 -7.24 -8.22 -11.39
N GLU A 81 -8.17 -9.07 -10.94
CA GLU A 81 -8.92 -8.90 -9.68
C GLU A 81 -8.09 -9.39 -8.48
N HIS A 82 -8.08 -8.58 -7.43
CA HIS A 82 -7.33 -8.81 -6.21
C HIS A 82 -8.17 -8.48 -4.99
N VAL A 83 -7.78 -9.05 -3.85
CA VAL A 83 -8.46 -8.82 -2.57
C VAL A 83 -7.45 -8.40 -1.52
N LEU A 84 -7.68 -7.23 -0.93
CA LEU A 84 -7.05 -6.83 0.33
C LEU A 84 -7.95 -7.25 1.48
N THR A 85 -7.34 -7.86 2.48
CA THR A 85 -8.01 -8.20 3.73
C THR A 85 -7.26 -7.68 4.94
N PHE A 86 -8.02 -7.31 5.96
CA PHE A 86 -7.51 -6.86 7.24
C PHE A 86 -8.24 -7.62 8.33
N THR A 87 -7.48 -8.25 9.22
CA THR A 87 -8.00 -8.78 10.48
C THR A 87 -7.54 -7.85 11.58
N MET A 88 -8.48 -7.24 12.31
CA MET A 88 -8.14 -6.27 13.34
C MET A 88 -8.74 -6.62 14.69
N THR A 89 -8.00 -6.33 15.75
CA THR A 89 -8.42 -6.47 17.15
C THR A 89 -8.25 -5.14 17.89
N GLU A 90 -8.85 -5.03 19.08
CA GLU A 90 -8.73 -3.83 19.93
C GLU A 90 -9.31 -2.57 19.26
N VAL A 91 -10.33 -2.76 18.43
CA VAL A 91 -10.98 -1.67 17.69
C VAL A 91 -12.05 -1.02 18.56
N ASP A 92 -11.96 0.30 18.73
CA ASP A 92 -13.05 1.10 19.28
C ASP A 92 -13.91 1.68 18.14
N PRO A 93 -15.17 1.24 17.97
CA PRO A 93 -16.05 1.69 16.89
C PRO A 93 -16.45 3.17 16.99
N ALA A 94 -16.18 3.84 18.12
CA ALA A 94 -16.39 5.29 18.24
C ALA A 94 -15.39 6.08 17.37
N PHE A 95 -14.27 5.48 16.98
CA PHE A 95 -13.18 6.14 16.26
C PHE A 95 -12.90 5.48 14.91
N MET A 96 -12.01 6.11 14.15
CA MET A 96 -11.51 5.64 12.87
C MET A 96 -10.81 4.29 13.05
N VAL A 97 -11.25 3.32 12.26
CA VAL A 97 -10.71 1.96 12.26
C VAL A 97 -9.62 1.83 11.22
N LEU A 98 -9.84 2.34 10.00
CA LEU A 98 -8.97 2.13 8.86
C LEU A 98 -8.80 3.42 8.06
N MET A 99 -7.57 3.74 7.67
CA MET A 99 -7.29 4.67 6.59
C MET A 99 -6.17 4.10 5.73
N PHE A 100 -6.43 3.92 4.45
CA PHE A 100 -5.56 3.16 3.55
C PHE A 100 -5.40 3.88 2.23
N ALA A 101 -4.18 3.85 1.70
CA ALA A 101 -3.90 4.21 0.33
C ALA A 101 -2.85 3.25 -0.23
N ALA A 102 -3.07 2.74 -1.42
CA ALA A 102 -2.06 2.04 -2.18
C ALA A 102 -2.08 2.48 -3.63
N GLY A 103 -0.94 2.39 -4.30
CA GLY A 103 -0.93 2.70 -5.71
C GLY A 103 0.42 2.60 -6.38
N HIS A 104 0.39 2.66 -7.70
CA HIS A 104 1.55 2.88 -8.54
C HIS A 104 1.52 4.32 -9.06
N ARG A 105 2.33 5.21 -8.47
CA ARG A 105 2.49 6.60 -8.93
C ARG A 105 3.87 6.81 -9.56
N PRO A 106 3.99 6.69 -10.90
CA PRO A 106 5.27 6.76 -11.58
C PRO A 106 5.97 8.13 -11.40
N ASP A 107 5.22 9.23 -11.44
CA ASP A 107 5.74 10.62 -11.35
C ASP A 107 6.28 11.05 -9.99
N ALA A 108 5.92 10.33 -8.92
CA ALA A 108 6.47 10.59 -7.59
C ALA A 108 7.94 10.13 -7.45
N ALA A 109 8.43 9.29 -8.36
CA ALA A 109 9.79 8.76 -8.38
C ALA A 109 10.65 9.55 -9.37
N ARG A 110 10.98 10.79 -9.02
CA ARG A 110 11.68 11.78 -9.88
C ARG A 110 13.06 11.36 -10.39
N ASP A 111 13.67 10.31 -9.83
CA ASP A 111 15.09 10.00 -10.07
C ASP A 111 15.34 8.80 -11.00
N LEU A 112 14.30 8.18 -11.59
CA LEU A 112 14.47 7.03 -12.49
C LEU A 112 14.11 7.41 -13.93
N ARG A 113 15.11 7.37 -14.83
CA ARG A 113 14.86 7.34 -16.27
C ARG A 113 14.18 6.01 -16.62
N ARG A 114 12.99 6.08 -17.22
CA ARG A 114 12.20 4.91 -17.61
C ARG A 114 12.02 4.87 -19.12
N SER A 115 12.14 3.69 -19.70
CA SER A 115 11.91 3.43 -21.11
C SER A 115 10.67 2.53 -21.26
N ALA A 116 9.54 3.14 -21.68
CA ALA A 116 8.30 2.62 -22.32
C ALA A 116 7.64 1.28 -21.88
N PRO A 117 6.31 1.12 -22.10
CA PRO A 117 5.23 2.06 -21.80
C PRO A 117 4.90 2.03 -20.30
N GLU A 118 4.36 3.15 -19.80
CA GLU A 118 3.94 3.27 -18.40
C GLU A 118 2.75 2.35 -18.12
N ALA A 119 2.82 1.62 -17.00
CA ALA A 119 1.61 1.07 -16.42
C ALA A 119 0.74 2.24 -15.97
N SER A 120 -0.57 2.16 -16.25
CA SER A 120 -1.55 3.16 -15.83
C SER A 120 -1.37 3.50 -14.34
N GLU A 121 -1.57 4.77 -13.97
CA GLU A 121 -1.63 5.13 -12.56
C GLU A 121 -2.83 4.40 -11.94
N VAL A 122 -2.54 3.47 -11.04
CA VAL A 122 -3.57 2.76 -10.27
C VAL A 122 -3.48 3.26 -8.84
N THR A 123 -4.58 3.81 -8.34
CA THR A 123 -4.70 4.25 -6.95
C THR A 123 -5.89 3.55 -6.32
N LEU A 124 -5.67 2.94 -5.15
CA LEU A 124 -6.68 2.37 -4.28
C LEU A 124 -6.68 3.17 -2.97
N VAL A 125 -7.83 3.72 -2.59
CA VAL A 125 -7.98 4.48 -1.36
C VAL A 125 -9.12 3.95 -0.51
N SER A 126 -9.04 4.22 0.80
CA SER A 126 -10.17 4.05 1.70
C SER A 126 -11.16 5.18 1.47
N GLU A 127 -12.29 4.86 0.84
CA GLU A 127 -13.39 5.79 0.58
C GLU A 127 -14.70 5.16 1.05
N ALA A 128 -15.60 5.99 1.56
CA ALA A 128 -16.89 5.56 2.12
C ALA A 128 -17.95 5.31 1.03
N GLU A 129 -17.56 4.69 -0.07
CA GLU A 129 -18.43 4.34 -1.21
C GLU A 129 -19.10 2.96 -1.05
N GLY A 130 -18.82 2.27 0.06
CA GLY A 130 -19.38 0.95 0.38
C GLY A 130 -18.64 -0.24 -0.24
N SER A 131 -17.56 0.00 -0.99
CA SER A 131 -16.72 -1.07 -1.56
C SER A 131 -15.77 -1.70 -0.53
N TRP A 132 -15.58 -1.02 0.61
CA TRP A 132 -14.92 -1.56 1.80
C TRP A 132 -15.98 -2.20 2.68
N ARG A 133 -15.87 -3.52 2.91
CA ARG A 133 -16.88 -4.28 3.65
C ARG A 133 -16.27 -4.95 4.86
N TYR A 134 -17.07 -5.13 5.90
CA TYR A 134 -16.63 -5.75 7.13
C TYR A 134 -17.69 -6.67 7.76
N THR A 135 -17.22 -7.55 8.62
CA THR A 135 -18.05 -8.37 9.51
C THR A 135 -17.39 -8.49 10.89
N PHE A 136 -18.20 -8.74 11.93
CA PHE A 136 -17.74 -9.15 13.26
C PHE A 136 -17.94 -10.65 13.52
N THR A 137 -18.44 -11.38 12.53
CA THR A 137 -18.52 -12.84 12.55
C THR A 137 -17.32 -13.39 11.81
N GLU A 138 -16.59 -14.29 12.45
CA GLU A 138 -15.45 -14.96 11.82
C GLU A 138 -15.88 -15.66 10.53
N PRO A 139 -15.25 -15.36 9.38
CA PRO A 139 -15.55 -16.06 8.14
C PRO A 139 -15.13 -17.53 8.21
N ASP A 140 -15.91 -18.41 7.59
CA ASP A 140 -15.58 -19.83 7.52
C ASP A 140 -14.38 -20.08 6.59
N GLY A 141 -13.22 -20.35 7.20
CA GLY A 141 -11.98 -20.66 6.50
C GLY A 141 -11.38 -19.46 5.76
N ASP A 142 -10.59 -19.73 4.71
CA ASP A 142 -9.73 -18.73 4.06
C ASP A 142 -10.31 -18.17 2.76
N ALA A 143 -11.44 -18.70 2.27
CA ALA A 143 -12.00 -18.34 0.96
C ALA A 143 -12.30 -16.84 0.82
N TRP A 144 -12.65 -16.16 1.94
CA TRP A 144 -12.93 -14.73 1.97
C TRP A 144 -11.74 -13.84 1.57
N MET A 145 -10.52 -14.36 1.63
CA MET A 145 -9.31 -13.65 1.25
C MET A 145 -9.02 -13.67 -0.25
N PHE A 146 -9.89 -14.28 -1.06
CA PHE A 146 -9.69 -14.46 -2.50
C PHE A 146 -10.84 -13.85 -3.33
N PRO A 147 -10.57 -13.55 -4.62
CA PRO A 147 -11.58 -13.24 -5.62
C PRO A 147 -12.77 -14.23 -5.62
N GLY A 148 -13.97 -13.73 -5.92
CA GLY A 148 -15.18 -14.56 -6.04
C GLY A 148 -15.88 -14.97 -4.73
N PHE A 149 -15.36 -14.61 -3.55
CA PHE A 149 -16.09 -14.79 -2.30
C PHE A 149 -17.33 -13.87 -2.21
N ASP A 150 -18.46 -14.42 -1.78
CA ASP A 150 -19.70 -13.67 -1.55
C ASP A 150 -19.67 -12.95 -0.20
N ASP A 151 -19.34 -11.66 -0.24
CA ASP A 151 -19.42 -10.76 0.92
C ASP A 151 -20.72 -9.95 0.96
N SER A 152 -21.77 -10.33 0.21
CA SER A 152 -23.03 -9.59 0.13
C SER A 152 -23.70 -9.36 1.48
N GLY A 153 -23.51 -10.27 2.45
CA GLY A 153 -23.99 -10.14 3.82
C GLY A 153 -23.14 -9.24 4.73
N TRP A 154 -21.98 -8.77 4.27
CA TRP A 154 -21.08 -7.93 5.07
C TRP A 154 -21.54 -6.47 5.06
N SER A 155 -21.34 -5.79 6.18
CA SER A 155 -21.71 -4.37 6.30
C SER A 155 -20.70 -3.49 5.57
N PRO A 156 -21.12 -2.41 4.89
CA PRO A 156 -20.18 -1.43 4.34
C PRO A 156 -19.53 -0.63 5.46
N MET A 157 -18.24 -0.35 5.36
CA MET A 157 -17.59 0.63 6.24
C MET A 157 -18.11 2.03 5.94
N VAL A 158 -18.17 2.87 6.98
CA VAL A 158 -18.70 4.24 6.89
C VAL A 158 -17.60 5.27 7.14
N ARG A 159 -17.76 6.49 6.64
CA ARG A 159 -16.82 7.58 6.94
C ARG A 159 -16.76 7.82 8.45
N GLN A 160 -15.56 7.80 9.02
CA GLN A 160 -15.30 8.15 10.40
C GLN A 160 -13.93 8.81 10.51
N GLU A 161 -13.90 10.07 10.94
CA GLU A 161 -12.70 10.90 10.97
C GLU A 161 -12.13 11.07 12.38
N ASP A 162 -12.95 10.82 13.39
CA ASP A 162 -12.55 10.94 14.78
C ASP A 162 -11.47 9.91 15.10
N ARG A 163 -10.37 10.36 15.71
CA ARG A 163 -9.25 9.51 16.09
C ARG A 163 -9.31 9.24 17.57
N LEU A 164 -8.72 8.12 17.99
CA LEU A 164 -8.41 7.91 19.40
C LEU A 164 -7.61 9.12 19.91
N PRO A 165 -8.01 9.71 21.05
CA PRO A 165 -7.28 10.82 21.64
C PRO A 165 -5.87 10.38 22.01
N LEU A 166 -4.93 11.31 21.96
CA LEU A 166 -3.57 11.06 22.45
C LEU A 166 -3.62 10.70 23.94
N PRO A 167 -2.76 9.77 24.39
CA PRO A 167 -2.56 9.52 25.81
C PRO A 167 -2.28 10.82 26.58
N GLU A 168 -2.77 10.90 27.81
CA GLU A 168 -2.58 12.08 28.66
C GLU A 168 -1.08 12.40 28.81
N GLY A 169 -0.71 13.67 28.59
CA GLY A 169 0.68 14.14 28.67
C GLY A 169 1.50 13.96 27.39
N GLN A 170 0.99 13.29 26.35
CA GLN A 170 1.67 13.20 25.07
C GLN A 170 1.44 14.45 24.21
N THR A 171 2.53 15.16 23.89
CA THR A 171 2.48 16.43 23.12
C THR A 171 2.74 16.24 21.62
N TRP A 172 3.30 15.09 21.22
CA TRP A 172 3.61 14.78 19.83
C TRP A 172 2.73 13.63 19.33
N ASP A 173 2.05 13.86 18.20
CA ASP A 173 1.23 12.86 17.52
C ASP A 173 2.05 12.16 16.41
N PRO A 174 2.58 10.94 16.65
CA PRO A 174 3.30 10.18 15.63
C PRO A 174 2.40 9.79 14.44
N ALA A 175 1.08 9.69 14.64
CA ALA A 175 0.14 9.29 13.59
C ALA A 175 -0.19 10.42 12.63
N SER A 176 -0.08 11.69 13.07
CA SER A 176 -0.39 12.88 12.27
C SER A 176 0.34 12.91 10.93
N TYR A 177 1.65 12.59 10.88
CA TYR A 177 2.38 12.54 9.62
C TYR A 177 1.80 11.49 8.66
N LYS A 178 1.54 10.28 9.17
CA LYS A 178 1.00 9.16 8.39
C LYS A 178 -0.38 9.48 7.83
N LEU A 179 -1.23 10.09 8.66
CA LEU A 179 -2.60 10.46 8.32
C LEU A 179 -2.64 11.60 7.31
N ASN A 180 -1.79 12.62 7.46
CA ASN A 180 -1.65 13.68 6.46
C ASN A 180 -1.14 13.12 5.12
N ARG A 181 -0.23 12.15 5.16
CA ARG A 181 0.25 11.46 3.96
C ARG A 181 -0.87 10.70 3.27
N LEU A 182 -1.66 9.93 4.02
CA LEU A 182 -2.84 9.20 3.53
C LEU A 182 -3.90 10.14 2.94
N ALA A 183 -4.22 11.24 3.64
CA ALA A 183 -5.13 12.27 3.14
C ALA A 183 -4.62 12.89 1.83
N GLY A 184 -3.31 13.12 1.70
CA GLY A 184 -2.68 13.58 0.46
C GLY A 184 -2.78 12.59 -0.71
N PHE A 185 -3.05 11.31 -0.44
CA PHE A 185 -3.40 10.32 -1.47
C PHE A 185 -4.89 10.33 -1.83
N GLY A 186 -5.73 11.07 -1.10
CA GLY A 186 -7.19 11.07 -1.24
C GLY A 186 -7.89 10.05 -0.32
N ALA A 187 -7.16 9.36 0.54
CA ALA A 187 -7.78 8.43 1.49
C ALA A 187 -8.63 9.19 2.52
N THR A 188 -9.72 8.55 2.95
CA THR A 188 -10.62 9.00 4.00
C THR A 188 -10.64 7.97 5.13
N GLY A 189 -10.81 8.42 6.37
CA GLY A 189 -10.96 7.54 7.52
C GLY A 189 -12.28 6.76 7.46
N LEU A 190 -12.19 5.45 7.70
CA LEU A 190 -13.32 4.53 7.73
C LEU A 190 -13.51 3.95 9.13
N GLY A 191 -14.77 3.86 9.54
CA GLY A 191 -15.23 3.28 10.79
C GLY A 191 -16.18 2.11 10.54
N VAL A 192 -16.51 1.43 11.63
CA VAL A 192 -17.46 0.30 11.66
C VAL A 192 -18.59 0.61 12.63
N GLN A 193 -19.78 0.10 12.35
CA GLN A 193 -20.94 0.20 13.22
C GLN A 193 -21.17 -1.11 13.97
N GLY A 194 -21.36 -1.05 15.28
CA GLY A 194 -21.50 -2.22 16.15
C GLY A 194 -20.26 -2.47 17.01
N ARG A 195 -20.20 -3.62 17.67
CA ARG A 195 -19.10 -4.01 18.56
C ARG A 195 -18.76 -5.49 18.37
N GLY A 196 -17.47 -5.80 18.42
CA GLY A 196 -16.93 -7.17 18.39
C GLY A 196 -15.47 -7.15 18.84
N GLU A 197 -14.95 -8.30 19.29
CA GLU A 197 -13.54 -8.43 19.71
C GLU A 197 -12.57 -8.33 18.53
N ARG A 198 -13.04 -8.75 17.35
CA ARG A 198 -12.30 -8.79 16.10
C ARG A 198 -13.19 -8.34 14.96
N VAL A 199 -12.60 -7.64 14.01
CA VAL A 199 -13.26 -7.24 12.75
C VAL A 199 -12.47 -7.79 11.57
N TRP A 200 -13.20 -8.35 10.60
CA TRP A 200 -12.66 -8.81 9.33
C TRP A 200 -13.11 -7.83 8.26
N ILE A 201 -12.16 -7.22 7.56
CA ILE A 201 -12.39 -6.21 6.54
C ILE A 201 -11.90 -6.76 5.20
N ARG A 202 -12.67 -6.53 4.14
CA ARG A 202 -12.40 -6.98 2.79
C ARG A 202 -12.58 -5.84 1.80
N LYS A 203 -11.67 -5.73 0.84
CA LYS A 203 -11.75 -4.83 -0.30
C LYS A 203 -11.32 -5.56 -1.57
N VAL A 204 -12.26 -5.68 -2.51
CA VAL A 204 -11.97 -6.12 -3.89
C VAL A 204 -11.56 -4.90 -4.71
N PHE A 205 -10.55 -5.09 -5.55
CA PHE A 205 -10.08 -4.09 -6.50
C PHE A 205 -9.50 -4.77 -7.74
N THR A 206 -9.38 -4.02 -8.83
CA THR A 206 -8.83 -4.50 -10.09
C THR A 206 -7.61 -3.67 -10.46
N ILE A 207 -6.57 -4.33 -10.96
CA ILE A 207 -5.43 -3.69 -11.59
C ILE A 207 -5.59 -3.90 -13.10
N PRO A 208 -5.88 -2.83 -13.87
CA PRO A 208 -6.08 -2.93 -15.31
C PRO A 208 -4.82 -3.42 -16.01
N GLY A 209 -4.99 -4.25 -17.02
CA GLY A 209 -3.90 -4.71 -17.87
C GLY A 209 -3.25 -3.55 -18.65
N PRO A 210 -2.07 -3.77 -19.26
CA PRO A 210 -1.44 -2.77 -20.11
C PRO A 210 -2.36 -2.36 -21.28
N GLY A 211 -2.73 -1.08 -21.33
CA GLY A 211 -3.61 -0.53 -22.38
C GLY A 211 -5.10 -0.57 -22.04
N GLU A 212 -5.48 -1.06 -20.85
CA GLU A 212 -6.83 -0.93 -20.31
C GLU A 212 -6.93 0.33 -19.44
N GLU A 213 -8.05 1.07 -19.53
CA GLU A 213 -8.33 2.20 -18.64
C GLU A 213 -8.75 1.69 -17.25
N ALA A 214 -8.31 2.39 -16.21
CA ALA A 214 -8.57 2.07 -14.79
C ALA A 214 -9.96 2.52 -14.33
#